data_AF-A0A2V9VN16-F1
#
_entry.id   AF-A0A2V9VN16-F1
#
_cell.length_a   1.000
_cell.length_b   1.000
_cell.length_c   1.000
_cell.angle_alpha   90.00
_cell.angle_beta   90.00
_cell.angle_gamma   90.00
#
_symmetry.space_group_name_H-M   'P 1'
#
loop_
_entity.id
_entity.type
_entity.pdbx_description
1 polymer ?
#
loop_
_entity_poly.entity_id
_entity_poly.type
_entity_poly.pdbx_seq_one_letter_code
_entity_poly.pdbx_strand_id
1 'polypeptide(L)'
;MGVWRVRPGRKSEKQITVEVRVSQARHAYTKGSTNYATGEDFCRIFSDKMSDLFLLALLLTADAAKAEQCFVAGFGESVKGNRVFREWAYSWAKRTVVQHAIRLIQPVRSRATISEPNAVTQQIEPRLREILKLDPLERFVFVMSMLERYSYQDCSLLLGCSRQTVANAAARALEHLTNVAEIVAMHGEKLPAAYAPVAQ
;
A
#
# COMPACT_ATOMS: atom_id res chain seq x y z
N MET A 1 -49.58 -23.58 -59.13
CA MET A 1 -48.86 -23.48 -60.42
C MET A 1 -47.56 -22.76 -60.17
N GLY A 2 -46.42 -23.39 -60.48
CA GLY A 2 -45.06 -22.88 -60.21
C GLY A 2 -44.05 -24.03 -60.22
N VAL A 3 -43.38 -24.20 -61.37
CA VAL A 3 -42.38 -25.20 -61.79
C VAL A 3 -41.10 -25.09 -60.91
N TRP A 4 -40.30 -26.13 -60.60
CA TRP A 4 -39.12 -26.67 -61.31
C TRP A 4 -38.70 -28.02 -60.67
N ARG A 5 -38.70 -29.13 -61.42
CA ARG A 5 -37.60 -29.78 -62.17
C ARG A 5 -36.53 -30.50 -61.30
N VAL A 6 -36.46 -31.81 -61.51
CA VAL A 6 -35.48 -32.78 -60.99
C VAL A 6 -34.23 -32.81 -61.90
N ARG A 7 -33.01 -33.01 -61.37
CA ARG A 7 -32.09 -34.16 -61.64
C ARG A 7 -30.61 -33.96 -61.20
N PRO A 8 -29.89 -35.09 -61.00
CA PRO A 8 -28.91 -35.27 -59.92
C PRO A 8 -27.45 -35.17 -60.38
N GLY A 9 -26.54 -34.95 -59.42
CA GLY A 9 -25.10 -35.08 -59.61
C GLY A 9 -24.46 -35.78 -58.43
N ARG A 10 -24.28 -37.10 -58.53
CA ARG A 10 -23.45 -37.92 -57.65
C ARG A 10 -22.00 -37.73 -58.09
N LYS A 11 -21.06 -37.31 -57.23
CA LYS A 11 -19.64 -37.73 -57.27
C LYS A 11 -18.80 -37.25 -56.07
N SER A 12 -18.20 -38.24 -55.42
CA SER A 12 -17.01 -38.29 -54.57
C SER A 12 -16.86 -37.30 -53.41
N GLU A 13 -17.29 -37.78 -52.25
CA GLU A 13 -16.43 -38.03 -51.09
C GLU A 13 -14.92 -37.85 -51.37
N LYS A 14 -14.36 -36.78 -50.82
CA LYS A 14 -12.95 -36.71 -50.43
C LYS A 14 -12.95 -36.16 -49.01
N GLN A 15 -12.89 -37.07 -48.04
CA GLN A 15 -12.46 -36.74 -46.69
C GLN A 15 -11.09 -36.07 -46.77
N ILE A 16 -11.03 -34.79 -46.45
CA ILE A 16 -9.77 -34.10 -46.19
C ILE A 16 -9.44 -34.42 -44.75
N THR A 17 -8.70 -35.51 -44.56
CA THR A 17 -8.02 -35.81 -43.31
C THR A 17 -6.92 -34.77 -43.13
N VAL A 18 -7.24 -33.70 -42.39
CA VAL A 18 -6.21 -32.83 -41.82
C VAL A 18 -5.57 -33.57 -40.65
N GLU A 19 -4.57 -34.40 -40.96
CA GLU A 19 -3.56 -34.77 -39.96
C GLU A 19 -2.79 -33.49 -39.59
N VAL A 20 -3.31 -32.76 -38.59
CA VAL A 20 -2.51 -31.77 -37.90
C VAL A 20 -1.51 -32.55 -37.06
N ARG A 21 -0.26 -32.53 -37.48
CA ARG A 21 0.90 -33.13 -36.81
C ARG A 21 1.10 -32.46 -35.45
N VAL A 22 0.39 -32.95 -34.41
CA VAL A 22 0.50 -32.50 -33.01
C VAL A 22 1.80 -33.00 -32.40
N SER A 23 2.94 -32.51 -32.92
CA SER A 23 4.26 -32.91 -32.40
C SER A 23 5.30 -31.80 -32.46
N GLN A 24 5.02 -30.67 -33.13
CA GLN A 24 5.93 -29.51 -33.19
C GLN A 24 5.31 -28.19 -32.71
N ALA A 25 4.09 -28.23 -32.15
CA ALA A 25 3.46 -27.06 -31.51
C ALA A 25 3.69 -27.01 -29.98
N ARG A 26 4.75 -27.65 -29.47
CA ARG A 26 5.13 -27.62 -28.04
C ARG A 26 6.26 -26.65 -27.69
N HIS A 27 6.81 -25.93 -28.66
CA HIS A 27 7.97 -25.05 -28.47
C HIS A 27 7.77 -23.60 -28.95
N ALA A 28 6.53 -23.17 -29.17
CA ALA A 28 6.20 -21.79 -29.53
C ALA A 28 4.97 -21.25 -28.79
N TYR A 29 4.75 -21.67 -27.52
CA TYR A 29 4.04 -20.82 -26.56
C TYR A 29 5.09 -19.95 -25.85
N THR A 30 5.73 -19.10 -26.64
CA THR A 30 6.67 -18.09 -26.18
C THR A 30 5.88 -17.03 -25.40
N LYS A 31 5.91 -17.17 -24.08
CA LYS A 31 5.86 -16.07 -23.10
C LYS A 31 4.78 -15.02 -23.38
N GLY A 32 3.51 -15.44 -23.37
CA GLY A 32 2.44 -14.52 -22.99
C GLY A 32 2.68 -14.13 -21.54
N SER A 33 3.36 -13.02 -21.28
CA SER A 33 3.49 -12.49 -19.93
C SER A 33 2.09 -12.35 -19.35
N THR A 34 1.77 -13.12 -18.31
CA THR A 34 0.52 -12.90 -17.58
C THR A 34 0.54 -11.46 -17.09
N ASN A 35 -0.49 -10.67 -17.40
CA ASN A 35 -0.59 -9.29 -16.93
C ASN A 35 -0.76 -9.21 -15.40
N TYR A 36 -0.87 -10.35 -14.72
CA TYR A 36 -1.03 -10.48 -13.29
C TYR A 36 0.32 -10.64 -12.59
N ALA A 37 0.41 -10.08 -11.38
CA ALA A 37 1.50 -10.25 -10.46
C ALA A 37 1.60 -11.70 -10.01
N THR A 38 2.82 -12.20 -9.94
CA THR A 38 3.17 -13.49 -9.37
C THR A 38 3.68 -13.33 -7.94
N GLY A 39 3.85 -14.44 -7.21
CA GLY A 39 4.54 -14.41 -5.92
C GLY A 39 5.96 -13.85 -6.02
N GLU A 40 6.68 -14.15 -7.11
CA GLU A 40 8.02 -13.60 -7.38
C GLU A 40 8.00 -12.08 -7.56
N ASP A 41 6.99 -11.55 -8.24
CA ASP A 41 6.80 -10.09 -8.35
C ASP A 41 6.62 -9.45 -6.97
N PHE A 42 5.83 -10.06 -6.09
CA PHE A 42 5.65 -9.56 -4.72
C PHE A 42 6.91 -9.71 -3.86
N CYS A 43 7.66 -10.81 -3.98
CA CYS A 43 8.97 -10.95 -3.34
C CYS A 43 9.89 -9.79 -3.74
N ARG A 44 10.03 -9.53 -5.04
CA ARG A 44 10.83 -8.41 -5.54
C ARG A 44 10.31 -7.07 -5.03
N ILE A 45 9.00 -6.83 -5.08
CA ILE A 45 8.43 -5.56 -4.59
C ILE A 45 8.73 -5.33 -3.11
N PHE A 46 8.53 -6.33 -2.25
CA PHE A 46 8.78 -6.19 -0.81
C PHE A 46 10.27 -6.08 -0.48
N SER A 47 11.15 -6.67 -1.28
CA SER A 47 12.60 -6.45 -1.17
C SER A 47 13.02 -5.06 -1.66
N ASP A 48 12.62 -4.67 -2.87
CA ASP A 48 13.03 -3.39 -3.49
C ASP A 48 12.42 -2.17 -2.79
N LYS A 49 11.22 -2.33 -2.22
CA LYS A 49 10.46 -1.27 -1.53
C LYS A 49 10.34 -1.49 -0.03
N MET A 50 11.27 -2.26 0.55
CA MET A 50 11.26 -2.61 1.97
C MET A 50 11.19 -1.36 2.85
N SER A 51 12.07 -0.38 2.62
CA SER A 51 12.13 0.85 3.40
C SER A 51 10.83 1.65 3.34
N ASP A 52 10.25 1.81 2.14
CA ASP A 52 9.01 2.57 1.92
C ASP A 52 7.81 1.89 2.61
N LEU A 53 7.67 0.57 2.42
CA LEU A 53 6.58 -0.22 2.99
C LEU A 53 6.70 -0.36 4.52
N PHE A 54 7.93 -0.49 5.03
CA PHE A 54 8.18 -0.52 6.47
C PHE A 54 7.95 0.85 7.11
N LEU A 55 8.39 1.94 6.46
CA LEU A 55 8.10 3.30 6.92
C LEU A 55 6.59 3.56 6.95
N LEU A 56 5.84 3.15 5.93
CA LEU A 56 4.38 3.23 5.93
C LEU A 56 3.78 2.47 7.14
N ALA A 57 4.21 1.22 7.37
CA ALA A 57 3.76 0.44 8.52
C ALA A 57 4.09 1.14 9.86
N LEU A 58 5.28 1.74 9.96
CA LEU A 58 5.75 2.45 11.15
C LEU A 58 4.98 3.73 11.41
N LEU A 59 4.72 4.53 10.37
CA LEU A 59 3.91 5.73 10.46
C LEU A 59 2.47 5.43 10.87
N LEU A 60 1.90 4.30 10.46
CA LEU A 60 0.56 3.89 10.89
C LEU A 60 0.56 3.41 12.35
N THR A 61 1.51 2.55 12.70
CA THR A 61 1.49 1.83 13.99
C THR A 61 2.12 2.62 15.15
N ALA A 62 3.02 3.56 14.86
CA ALA A 62 3.85 4.28 15.84
C ALA A 62 4.66 3.37 16.78
N ASP A 63 4.89 2.12 16.37
CA ASP A 63 5.55 1.08 17.15
C ASP A 63 6.31 0.16 16.18
N ALA A 64 7.62 0.06 16.34
CA ALA A 64 8.47 -0.70 15.41
C ALA A 64 8.14 -2.19 15.38
N ALA A 65 7.79 -2.80 16.51
CA ALA A 65 7.44 -4.22 16.57
C ALA A 65 6.09 -4.47 15.88
N LYS A 66 5.11 -3.57 16.06
CA LYS A 66 3.83 -3.66 15.33
C LYS A 66 3.99 -3.36 13.85
N ALA A 67 4.89 -2.46 13.48
CA ALA A 67 5.22 -2.16 12.08
C ALA A 67 5.77 -3.40 11.36
N GLU A 68 6.73 -4.10 12.00
CA GLU A 68 7.29 -5.34 11.48
C GLU A 68 6.21 -6.42 11.30
N GLN A 69 5.35 -6.61 12.31
CA GLN A 69 4.22 -7.53 12.21
C GLN A 69 3.29 -7.19 11.04
N CYS A 70 2.98 -5.91 10.83
CA CYS A 70 2.15 -5.47 9.70
C CYS A 70 2.84 -5.71 8.35
N PHE A 71 4.13 -5.46 8.26
CA PHE A 71 4.92 -5.68 7.04
C PHE A 71 4.95 -7.17 6.66
N VAL A 72 5.30 -8.04 7.62
CA VAL A 72 5.38 -9.50 7.39
C VAL A 72 4.01 -10.09 7.05
N ALA A 73 2.95 -9.66 7.75
CA ALA A 73 1.59 -10.10 7.44
C ALA A 73 1.14 -9.61 6.06
N GLY A 74 1.41 -8.34 5.73
CA GLY A 74 1.09 -7.78 4.41
C GLY A 74 1.81 -8.49 3.26
N PHE A 75 3.08 -8.88 3.47
CA PHE A 75 3.84 -9.71 2.52
C PHE A 75 3.17 -11.07 2.32
N GLY A 76 2.89 -11.79 3.42
CA GLY A 76 2.26 -13.10 3.39
C GLY A 76 0.91 -13.10 2.66
N GLU A 77 0.08 -12.08 2.89
CA GLU A 77 -1.22 -11.93 2.23
C GLU A 77 -1.08 -11.60 0.74
N SER A 78 -0.11 -10.76 0.38
CA SER A 78 0.13 -10.36 -1.02
C SER A 78 0.55 -11.55 -1.88
N VAL A 79 1.37 -12.45 -1.33
CA VAL A 79 1.85 -13.65 -2.02
C VAL A 79 0.74 -14.72 -2.16
N LYS A 80 -0.12 -14.87 -1.15
CA LYS A 80 -1.12 -15.96 -1.10
C LYS A 80 -2.43 -15.65 -1.84
N GLY A 81 -2.83 -14.38 -1.89
CA GLY A 81 -4.25 -14.06 -1.92
C GLY A 81 -4.85 -13.50 -3.22
N ASN A 82 -4.08 -12.94 -4.15
CA ASN A 82 -4.72 -12.16 -5.24
C ASN A 82 -4.03 -12.15 -6.60
N ARG A 83 -4.83 -12.36 -7.65
CA ARG A 83 -4.46 -12.08 -9.04
C ARG A 83 -4.66 -10.59 -9.30
N VAL A 84 -3.72 -9.77 -8.83
CA VAL A 84 -3.69 -8.33 -9.13
C VAL A 84 -2.92 -8.13 -10.43
N PHE A 85 -3.30 -7.15 -11.25
CA PHE A 85 -2.44 -6.75 -12.37
C PHE A 85 -1.07 -6.32 -11.87
N ARG A 86 0.00 -6.68 -12.58
CA ARG A 86 1.39 -6.49 -12.17
C ARG A 86 1.73 -5.02 -11.91
N GLU A 87 1.21 -4.13 -12.74
CA GLU A 87 1.35 -2.67 -12.58
C GLU A 87 0.66 -2.12 -11.32
N TRP A 88 -0.31 -2.84 -10.74
CA TRP A 88 -1.00 -2.47 -9.50
C TRP A 88 -0.41 -3.17 -8.27
N ALA A 89 0.57 -4.05 -8.44
CA ALA A 89 1.08 -4.91 -7.37
C ALA A 89 1.69 -4.09 -6.21
N TYR A 90 2.37 -2.98 -6.51
CA TYR A 90 2.91 -2.12 -5.45
C TYR A 90 1.80 -1.40 -4.68
N SER A 91 0.80 -0.85 -5.37
CA SER A 91 -0.38 -0.25 -4.72
C SER A 91 -1.14 -1.26 -3.87
N TRP A 92 -1.20 -2.52 -4.34
CA TRP A 92 -1.76 -3.62 -3.57
C TRP A 92 -0.96 -3.94 -2.31
N ALA A 93 0.38 -4.01 -2.41
CA ALA A 93 1.26 -4.21 -1.26
C ALA A 93 1.08 -3.11 -0.20
N LYS A 94 1.00 -1.84 -0.60
CA LYS A 94 0.69 -0.75 0.34
C LYS A 94 -0.68 -0.93 1.00
N ARG A 95 -1.70 -1.33 0.22
CA ARG A 95 -3.05 -1.57 0.73
C ARG A 95 -3.09 -2.71 1.76
N THR A 96 -2.38 -3.82 1.53
CA THR A 96 -2.34 -4.93 2.50
C THR A 96 -1.69 -4.49 3.80
N VAL A 97 -0.57 -3.76 3.75
CA VAL A 97 0.08 -3.16 4.94
C VAL A 97 -0.91 -2.27 5.71
N VAL A 98 -1.62 -1.37 5.03
CA VAL A 98 -2.62 -0.49 5.64
C VAL A 98 -3.73 -1.31 6.31
N GLN A 99 -4.26 -2.33 5.63
CA GLN A 99 -5.32 -3.18 6.17
C GLN A 99 -4.88 -3.96 7.41
N HIS A 100 -3.66 -4.49 7.42
CA HIS A 100 -3.11 -5.16 8.60
C HIS A 100 -2.90 -4.18 9.76
N ALA A 101 -2.39 -2.98 9.49
CA ALA A 101 -2.25 -1.94 10.52
C ALA A 101 -3.61 -1.53 11.12
N ILE A 102 -4.66 -1.39 10.31
CA ILE A 102 -6.02 -1.09 10.79
C ILE A 102 -6.51 -2.19 11.73
N ARG A 103 -6.32 -3.47 11.37
CA ARG A 103 -6.75 -4.61 12.20
C ARG A 103 -5.98 -4.67 13.52
N LEU A 104 -4.68 -4.40 13.49
CA LEU A 104 -3.80 -4.49 14.66
C LEU A 104 -4.00 -3.33 15.64
N ILE A 105 -4.13 -2.10 15.13
CA ILE A 105 -4.22 -0.88 15.96
C ILE A 105 -5.66 -0.53 16.30
N GLN A 106 -6.63 -0.87 15.44
CA GLN A 106 -8.03 -0.48 15.60
C GLN A 106 -8.20 1.04 15.86
N PRO A 107 -7.77 1.90 14.93
CA PRO A 107 -7.60 3.33 15.16
C PRO A 107 -8.87 4.08 15.61
N VAL A 108 -10.06 3.57 15.30
CA VAL A 108 -11.34 4.17 15.73
C VAL A 108 -11.65 3.89 17.21
N ARG A 109 -11.11 2.81 17.79
CA ARG A 109 -11.35 2.39 19.17
C ARG A 109 -10.16 2.63 20.10
N SER A 110 -8.95 2.68 19.54
CA SER A 110 -7.73 2.87 20.32
C SER A 110 -7.51 4.32 20.69
N ARG A 111 -6.99 4.54 21.91
CA ARG A 111 -6.43 5.82 22.35
C ARG A 111 -4.92 5.82 22.13
N ALA A 112 -4.30 6.99 21.98
CA ALA A 112 -2.84 7.08 22.01
C ALA A 112 -2.30 6.44 23.30
N THR A 113 -1.34 5.52 23.12
CA THR A 113 -0.45 5.10 24.20
C THR A 113 0.90 5.70 23.85
N ILE A 114 1.44 6.53 24.75
CA ILE A 114 2.77 7.10 24.55
C ILE A 114 3.74 5.92 24.58
N SER A 115 4.29 5.59 23.42
CA SER A 115 5.36 4.60 23.31
C SER A 115 6.68 5.34 23.36
N GLU A 116 7.58 4.88 24.23
CA GLU A 116 8.93 5.42 24.33
C GLU A 116 9.64 5.32 22.97
N PRO A 117 10.31 6.39 22.52
CA PRO A 117 11.02 6.38 21.25
C PRO A 117 12.17 5.38 21.29
N ASN A 118 12.04 4.29 20.53
CA ASN A 118 13.10 3.31 20.35
C ASN A 118 14.11 3.75 19.27
N ALA A 119 15.25 3.05 19.18
CA ALA A 119 16.32 3.38 18.24
C ALA A 119 15.84 3.50 16.77
N VAL A 120 14.86 2.69 16.35
CA VAL A 120 14.28 2.75 15.00
C VAL A 120 13.50 4.04 14.79
N THR A 121 12.65 4.43 15.74
CA THR A 121 11.89 5.70 15.67
C THR A 121 12.76 6.95 15.76
N GLN A 122 13.95 6.84 16.37
CA GLN A 122 14.93 7.93 16.45
C GLN A 122 15.68 8.15 15.13
N GLN A 123 15.78 7.13 14.28
CA GLN A 123 16.40 7.25 12.95
C GLN A 123 15.47 7.88 11.90
N ILE A 124 14.17 7.96 12.20
CA ILE A 124 13.20 8.62 11.32
C ILE A 124 13.44 10.14 11.33
N GLU A 125 13.26 10.77 10.17
CA GLU A 125 13.30 12.22 10.02
C GLU A 125 12.46 12.93 11.10
N PRO A 126 12.96 14.00 11.74
CA PRO A 126 12.28 14.66 12.86
C PRO A 126 10.83 15.06 12.55
N ARG A 127 10.56 15.52 11.31
CA ARG A 127 9.20 15.90 10.88
C ARG A 127 8.22 14.73 10.85
N LEU A 128 8.69 13.55 10.46
CA LEU A 128 7.88 12.33 10.43
C LEU A 128 7.68 11.74 11.83
N ARG A 129 8.60 12.02 12.77
CA ARG A 129 8.46 11.59 14.18
C ARG A 129 7.26 12.23 14.87
N GLU A 130 6.89 13.45 14.50
CA GLU A 130 5.72 14.13 15.05
C GLU A 130 4.40 13.43 14.66
N ILE A 131 4.36 12.79 13.49
CA ILE A 131 3.22 11.96 13.07
C ILE A 131 3.00 10.80 14.04
N LEU A 132 4.07 10.24 14.60
CA LEU A 132 3.98 9.11 15.53
C LEU A 132 3.29 9.47 16.85
N LYS A 133 3.33 10.76 17.23
CA LYS A 133 2.72 11.27 18.47
C LYS A 133 1.23 11.56 18.36
N LEU A 134 0.69 11.63 17.14
CA LEU A 134 -0.74 11.84 16.90
C LEU A 134 -1.59 10.73 17.51
N ASP A 135 -2.84 11.04 17.83
CA ASP A 135 -3.81 10.00 18.19
C ASP A 135 -3.97 8.97 17.04
N PRO A 136 -4.25 7.69 17.33
CA PRO A 136 -4.29 6.64 16.31
C PRO A 136 -5.20 6.99 15.12
N LEU A 137 -6.40 7.52 15.36
CA LEU A 137 -7.30 7.90 14.27
C LEU A 137 -6.74 9.03 13.41
N GLU A 138 -6.20 10.07 14.04
CA GLU A 138 -5.58 11.23 13.37
C GLU A 138 -4.40 10.80 12.52
N ARG A 139 -3.53 9.96 13.10
CA ARG A 139 -2.37 9.38 12.43
C ARG A 139 -2.76 8.57 11.20
N PHE A 140 -3.70 7.64 11.34
CA PHE A 140 -4.16 6.83 10.21
C PHE A 140 -4.77 7.70 9.11
N VAL A 141 -5.63 8.65 9.47
CA VAL A 141 -6.25 9.54 8.49
C VAL A 141 -5.20 10.41 7.79
N PHE A 142 -4.26 10.99 8.53
CA PHE A 142 -3.19 11.80 7.96
C PHE A 142 -2.32 10.99 7.00
N VAL A 143 -1.82 9.83 7.43
CA VAL A 143 -0.97 8.98 6.59
C VAL A 143 -1.73 8.51 5.36
N MET A 144 -2.95 8.00 5.52
CA MET A 144 -3.74 7.49 4.39
C MET A 144 -4.11 8.60 3.39
N SER A 145 -4.62 9.74 3.86
CA SER A 145 -5.13 10.79 2.96
C SER A 145 -4.05 11.72 2.42
N MET A 146 -3.04 12.03 3.24
CA MET A 146 -2.01 13.00 2.88
C MET A 146 -0.75 12.34 2.31
N LEU A 147 -0.29 11.21 2.84
CA LEU A 147 0.92 10.57 2.33
C LEU A 147 0.58 9.57 1.23
N GLU A 148 -0.45 8.75 1.46
CA GLU A 148 -0.86 7.69 0.54
C GLU A 148 -1.97 8.12 -0.46
N ARG A 149 -2.46 9.35 -0.35
CA ARG A 149 -3.41 9.98 -1.30
C ARG A 149 -4.76 9.27 -1.42
N TYR A 150 -5.19 8.55 -0.38
CA TYR A 150 -6.53 7.98 -0.30
C TYR A 150 -7.57 9.10 -0.22
N SER A 151 -8.70 8.91 -0.90
CA SER A 151 -9.83 9.82 -0.73
C SER A 151 -10.41 9.69 0.68
N TYR A 152 -11.09 10.74 1.19
CA TYR A 152 -11.80 10.64 2.46
C TYR A 152 -12.90 9.57 2.43
N GLN A 153 -13.44 9.27 1.25
CA GLN A 153 -14.37 8.16 1.06
C GLN A 153 -13.69 6.82 1.30
N ASP A 154 -12.51 6.59 0.71
CA ASP A 154 -11.77 5.33 0.89
C ASP A 154 -11.28 5.16 2.33
N CYS A 155 -10.82 6.25 2.96
CA CYS A 155 -10.49 6.25 4.39
C CYS A 155 -11.70 5.86 5.24
N SER A 156 -12.87 6.46 4.98
CA SER A 156 -14.12 6.15 5.69
C SER A 156 -14.50 4.68 5.57
N LEU A 157 -14.42 4.11 4.36
CA LEU A 157 -14.69 2.70 4.09
C LEU A 157 -13.71 1.76 4.78
N LEU A 158 -12.41 2.05 4.72
CA LEU A 158 -11.37 1.19 5.31
C LEU A 158 -11.32 1.26 6.83
N LEU A 159 -11.54 2.44 7.40
CA LEU A 159 -11.51 2.65 8.85
C LEU A 159 -12.83 2.29 9.52
N GLY A 160 -13.92 2.15 8.74
CA GLY A 160 -15.25 1.82 9.26
C GLY A 160 -15.87 2.95 10.08
N CYS A 161 -15.62 4.21 9.70
CA CYS A 161 -16.16 5.40 10.36
C CYS A 161 -16.73 6.39 9.34
N SER A 162 -17.45 7.43 9.78
CA SER A 162 -18.08 8.38 8.87
C SER A 162 -17.06 9.29 8.16
N ARG A 163 -17.41 9.81 6.97
CA ARG A 163 -16.59 10.83 6.27
C ARG A 163 -16.35 12.08 7.12
N GLN A 164 -17.32 12.48 7.95
CA GLN A 164 -17.17 13.62 8.86
C GLN A 164 -16.13 13.32 9.93
N THR A 165 -16.13 12.10 10.47
CA THR A 165 -15.11 11.64 11.43
C THR A 165 -13.71 11.70 10.81
N VAL A 166 -13.57 11.27 9.56
CA VAL A 166 -12.31 11.38 8.80
C VAL A 166 -11.91 12.85 8.63
N ALA A 167 -12.81 13.71 8.15
CA ALA A 167 -12.50 15.13 7.95
C ALA A 167 -12.07 15.83 9.25
N ASN A 168 -12.77 15.57 10.36
CA ASN A 168 -12.42 16.14 11.66
C ASN A 168 -11.07 15.62 12.17
N ALA A 169 -10.77 14.34 11.97
CA ALA A 169 -9.48 13.76 12.34
C ALA A 169 -8.33 14.32 11.50
N ALA A 170 -8.55 14.56 10.20
CA ALA A 170 -7.57 15.21 9.33
C ALA A 170 -7.28 16.65 9.78
N ALA A 171 -8.32 17.42 10.14
CA ALA A 171 -8.17 18.78 10.64
C ALA A 171 -7.33 18.83 11.93
N ARG A 172 -7.65 17.99 12.92
CA ARG A 172 -6.88 17.90 14.17
C ARG A 172 -5.43 17.46 13.95
N ALA A 173 -5.20 16.48 13.06
CA ALA A 173 -3.86 16.07 12.70
C ALA A 173 -3.02 17.23 12.14
N LEU A 174 -3.62 18.06 11.28
CA LEU A 174 -2.95 19.24 10.72
C LEU A 174 -2.67 20.29 11.80
N GLU A 175 -3.66 20.60 12.65
CA GLU A 175 -3.50 21.54 13.78
C GLU A 175 -2.37 21.10 14.71
N HIS A 176 -2.30 19.81 15.07
CA HIS A 176 -1.22 19.27 15.90
C HIS A 176 0.15 19.43 15.23
N LEU A 177 0.26 19.14 13.93
CA LEU A 177 1.53 19.24 13.22
C LEU A 177 1.98 20.68 12.94
N THR A 178 1.05 21.62 12.78
CA THR A 178 1.38 23.06 12.68
C THR A 178 1.81 23.63 14.02
N ASN A 179 1.10 23.30 15.10
CA ASN A 179 1.44 23.76 16.45
C ASN A 179 2.82 23.25 16.88
N VAL A 180 3.20 22.04 16.50
CA VAL A 180 4.56 21.54 16.76
C VAL A 180 5.62 22.33 15.98
N ALA A 181 5.37 22.66 14.71
CA ALA A 181 6.31 23.47 13.93
C ALA A 181 6.52 24.87 14.54
N GLU A 182 5.44 25.47 15.05
CA GLU A 182 5.49 26.74 15.77
C GLU A 182 6.21 26.61 17.13
N ILE A 183 5.97 25.55 17.90
CA ILE A 183 6.69 25.30 19.17
C ILE A 183 8.20 25.11 18.93
N VAL A 184 8.59 24.37 17.89
CA VAL A 184 10.00 24.18 17.51
C VAL A 184 10.62 25.51 17.07
N ALA A 185 9.89 26.35 16.33
CA ALA A 185 10.36 27.69 15.96
C ALA A 185 10.52 28.61 17.19
N MET A 186 9.57 28.58 18.13
CA MET A 186 9.60 29.37 19.36
C MET A 186 10.70 28.93 20.35
N HIS A 187 11.14 27.68 20.29
CA HIS A 187 12.27 27.17 21.09
C HIS A 187 13.62 27.23 20.34
N GLY A 188 13.60 27.47 19.03
CA GLY A 188 14.80 27.69 18.21
C GLY A 188 15.46 29.07 18.39
N GLU A 189 14.78 30.05 19.00
CA GLU A 189 15.30 31.41 19.22
C GLU A 189 15.82 31.70 20.64
N LYS A 190 16.17 30.67 21.43
CA LYS A 190 16.79 30.92 22.74
C LYS A 190 18.02 30.05 22.98
N LEU A 191 19.12 30.36 22.28
CA LEU A 191 20.45 30.09 22.81
C LEU A 191 20.75 31.12 23.92
N PRO A 192 20.96 30.70 25.19
CA PRO A 192 21.63 31.57 26.14
C PRO A 192 23.09 31.77 25.70
N ALA A 193 23.48 33.03 25.58
CA ALA A 193 24.84 33.49 25.32
C ALA A 193 25.78 33.16 26.50
N ALA A 194 26.08 31.88 26.72
CA ALA A 194 26.96 31.42 27.80
C ALA A 194 28.24 30.69 27.31
N TYR A 195 28.45 30.60 26.00
CA TYR A 195 29.69 30.07 25.42
C TYR A 195 30.26 31.03 24.37
N ALA A 196 30.66 32.24 24.80
CA ALA A 196 31.67 33.00 24.07
C ALA A 196 33.04 32.42 24.46
N PRO A 197 33.93 32.10 23.50
CA PRO A 197 35.26 31.58 23.83
C PRO A 197 36.07 32.68 24.51
N VAL A 198 36.72 32.32 25.62
CA VAL A 198 37.76 33.16 26.24
C VAL A 198 38.91 33.20 25.23
N ALA A 199 39.18 34.40 24.71
CA ALA A 199 40.35 34.66 23.87
C ALA A 199 41.63 34.44 24.68
N GLN A 200 42.53 33.63 24.14
CA GLN A 200 43.96 33.63 24.46
C GLN A 200 44.73 33.86 23.17
#